data_AF-A0A0N4XH97-F1
#
_entry.id   AF-A0A0N4XH97-F1
#
_cell.length_a   1.000
_cell.length_b   1.000
_cell.length_c   1.000
_cell.angle_alpha   90.00
_cell.angle_beta   90.00
_cell.angle_gamma   90.00
#
_symmetry.space_group_name_H-M   'P 1'
#
loop_
_entity.id
_entity.type
_entity.pdbx_description
1 polymer ?
#
loop_
_entity_poly.entity_id
_entity_poly.type
_entity_poly.pdbx_seq_one_letter_code
_entity_poly.pdbx_strand_id
1 'polypeptide(L)' 'MSLDQMMMASQFRPPPAVPAHLKSTDHQSPPMKTCQSCFQQIHRNAPICPMCKSKSRSKNPKKPKKKD' A
#
# COMPACT_ATOMS: atom_id res chain seq x y z
N MET A 1 10.30 42.99 -4.85
CA MET A 1 10.37 41.51 -4.75
C MET A 1 10.18 40.96 -6.15
N SER A 2 11.25 40.47 -6.80
CA SER A 2 11.23 40.10 -8.24
C SER A 2 10.37 38.86 -8.49
N LEU A 3 9.67 38.80 -9.63
CA LEU A 3 8.74 37.72 -10.01
C LEU A 3 9.41 36.34 -10.04
N ASP A 4 10.71 36.32 -10.35
CA ASP A 4 11.56 35.13 -10.33
C ASP A 4 11.63 34.45 -8.95
N GLN A 5 11.56 35.24 -7.87
CA GLN A 5 11.52 34.73 -6.50
C GLN A 5 10.20 34.00 -6.19
N MET A 6 9.10 34.35 -6.85
CA MET A 6 7.77 33.79 -6.58
C MET A 6 7.54 32.44 -7.27
N MET A 7 8.20 32.18 -8.40
CA MET A 7 8.07 30.90 -9.11
C MET A 7 8.83 29.76 -8.42
N MET A 8 9.97 30.04 -7.75
CA MET A 8 10.71 29.02 -6.99
C MET A 8 10.03 28.64 -5.66
N ALA A 9 9.29 29.56 -5.04
CA ALA A 9 8.50 29.29 -3.84
C ALA A 9 7.28 28.38 -4.09
N SER A 10 6.87 28.23 -5.35
CA SER A 10 5.70 27.42 -5.73
C SER A 10 6.02 25.93 -5.93
N GLN A 11 7.30 25.56 -6.05
CA GLN A 11 7.72 24.18 -6.33
C GLN A 11 7.93 23.34 -5.05
N PHE A 12 8.14 23.98 -3.89
CA PHE A 12 8.19 23.35 -2.57
C PHE A 12 7.06 23.90 -1.70
N ARG A 13 5.81 23.60 -2.05
CA ARG A 13 4.71 23.74 -1.08
C ARG A 13 4.79 22.56 -0.10
N PRO A 14 5.14 22.74 1.18
CA PRO A 14 4.86 21.71 2.17
C PRO A 14 3.33 21.49 2.19
N PRO A 15 2.86 20.24 2.35
CA PRO A 15 1.43 19.96 2.39
C PRO A 15 0.76 20.78 3.51
N PRO A 16 -0.50 21.20 3.34
CA PRO A 16 -1.20 21.94 4.39
C PRO A 16 -1.23 21.10 5.66
N ALA A 17 -0.81 21.70 6.78
CA ALA A 17 -0.83 21.08 8.09
C ALA A 17 -2.28 20.75 8.47
N VAL A 18 -2.64 19.48 8.32
CA VAL A 18 -3.90 18.96 8.85
C VAL A 18 -3.84 18.99 10.38
N PRO A 19 -4.91 19.38 11.08
CA PRO A 19 -4.94 19.36 12.54
C PRO A 19 -4.70 17.94 13.07
N ALA A 20 -3.68 17.79 13.94
CA ALA A 20 -3.18 16.53 14.50
C ALA A 20 -4.13 15.80 15.48
N HIS A 21 -5.43 16.09 15.48
CA HIS A 21 -6.39 15.59 16.48
C HIS A 21 -7.54 14.75 15.94
N LEU A 22 -7.58 14.43 14.64
CA LEU A 22 -8.39 13.30 14.19
C LEU A 22 -7.63 12.01 14.54
N LYS A 23 -8.01 11.45 15.69
CA LYS A 23 -7.71 10.08 16.13
C LYS A 23 -7.46 9.18 14.92
N SER A 24 -6.22 8.74 14.83
CA SER A 24 -5.72 7.61 14.06
C SER A 24 -6.72 6.47 14.08
N THR A 25 -7.68 6.50 13.15
CA THR A 25 -8.39 5.29 12.75
C THR A 25 -7.39 4.57 11.88
N ASP A 26 -6.41 3.96 12.53
CA ASP A 26 -5.39 3.05 12.02
C ASP A 26 -5.49 2.86 10.50
N HIS A 27 -5.00 3.83 9.73
CA HIS A 27 -4.72 3.61 8.30
C HIS A 27 -3.44 2.77 8.29
N GLN A 28 -3.52 1.58 8.88
CA GLN A 28 -2.48 0.58 8.81
C GLN A 28 -2.38 0.25 7.35
N SER A 29 -1.34 0.81 6.70
CA SER A 29 -0.95 0.53 5.32
C SER A 29 -1.23 -0.95 5.07
N PRO A 30 -2.06 -1.33 4.08
CA PRO A 30 -2.64 -2.67 3.97
C PRO A 30 -1.57 -3.74 4.24
N PRO A 31 -1.83 -4.73 5.13
CA PRO A 31 -0.79 -5.64 5.61
C PRO A 31 -0.11 -6.31 4.42
N MET A 32 1.13 -5.92 4.12
CA MET A 32 1.86 -6.45 2.97
C MET A 32 2.07 -7.97 3.16
N LYS A 33 2.18 -8.72 2.06
CA LYS A 33 2.63 -10.12 2.09
C LYS A 33 3.94 -10.25 1.33
N THR A 34 4.77 -11.18 1.76
CA THR A 34 5.99 -11.54 1.04
C THR A 34 5.68 -12.59 -0.02
N CYS A 35 6.16 -12.39 -1.26
CA CYS A 35 6.08 -13.41 -2.30
C CYS A 35 6.94 -14.62 -1.94
N GLN A 36 6.44 -15.85 -2.09
CA GLN A 36 7.21 -17.07 -1.79
C GLN A 36 8.26 -17.44 -2.85
N SER A 37 8.22 -16.82 -4.03
CA SER A 37 9.19 -17.10 -5.10
C SER A 37 10.36 -16.12 -5.12
N CYS A 38 10.08 -14.82 -4.95
CA CYS A 38 11.10 -13.76 -5.05
C CYS A 38 11.29 -12.97 -3.74
N PHE A 39 10.56 -13.31 -2.68
CA PHE A 39 10.69 -12.70 -1.35
C PHE A 39 10.49 -11.18 -1.28
N GLN A 40 9.95 -10.56 -2.35
CA GLN A 40 9.56 -9.14 -2.33
C GLN A 40 8.20 -8.92 -1.66
N GLN A 41 8.04 -7.73 -1.09
CA GLN A 41 6.77 -7.29 -0.53
C GLN A 41 5.77 -6.97 -1.66
N ILE A 42 4.59 -7.58 -1.59
CA ILE A 42 3.47 -7.42 -2.52
C ILE A 42 2.17 -7.22 -1.75
N HIS A 43 1.15 -6.62 -2.37
CA HIS A 43 -0.16 -6.41 -1.72
C HIS A 43 -0.80 -7.76 -1.27
N ARG A 44 -1.41 -7.80 -0.07
CA ARG A 44 -1.99 -9.03 0.55
C ARG A 44 -2.87 -9.82 -0.42
N ASN A 45 -3.70 -9.10 -1.18
CA ASN A 45 -4.70 -9.68 -2.08
C ASN A 45 -4.23 -9.74 -3.55
N ALA A 46 -2.95 -9.50 -3.83
CA ALA A 46 -2.42 -9.61 -5.19
C ALA A 46 -2.55 -11.06 -5.69
N PRO A 47 -3.22 -11.31 -6.85
CA PRO A 47 -3.40 -12.65 -7.40
C PRO A 47 -2.10 -13.24 -7.96
N ILE A 48 -1.19 -12.38 -8.43
CA ILE A 48 0.15 -12.72 -8.91
C ILE A 48 1.19 -11.75 -8.32
N CYS A 49 2.45 -12.16 -8.28
CA CYS A 49 3.54 -11.24 -7.98
C CYS A 49 3.83 -10.33 -9.19
N PRO A 50 3.89 -8.99 -9.06
CA PRO A 50 4.23 -8.11 -10.19
C PRO A 50 5.68 -8.29 -10.66
N MET A 51 6.59 -8.72 -9.77
CA MET A 51 8.01 -8.89 -10.08
C MET A 51 8.31 -10.20 -10.82
N CYS A 52 7.82 -11.33 -10.30
CA CYS A 52 8.14 -12.66 -10.84
C CYS A 52 6.96 -13.37 -11.51
N LYS A 53 5.76 -12.78 -11.49
CA LYS A 53 4.52 -13.31 -12.09
C LYS A 53 4.04 -14.65 -11.50
N SER A 54 4.71 -15.20 -10.48
CA SER A 54 4.25 -16.37 -9.74
C SER A 54 2.88 -16.13 -9.11
N LYS A 55 1.98 -17.11 -9.26
CA LYS A 55 0.66 -17.11 -8.61
C LYS A 55 0.81 -17.11 -7.10
N SER A 56 0.12 -16.20 -6.42
CA SER A 56 0.05 -16.25 -4.97
C SER A 56 -1.00 -17.26 -4.54
N ARG A 57 -0.59 -18.32 -3.84
CA ARG A 57 -1.54 -19.28 -3.25
C ARG A 57 -2.17 -18.66 -2.01
N SER A 58 -3.48 -18.39 -2.04
CA SER A 58 -4.22 -18.05 -0.83
C SER A 58 -4.17 -19.25 0.12
N LYS A 59 -3.78 -19.01 1.38
CA LYS A 59 -3.72 -20.06 2.41
C LYS A 59 -5.10 -20.41 2.97
N ASN A 60 -6.19 -19.75 2.54
CA ASN A 60 -7.50 -20.01 3.11
C ASN A 60 -8.00 -21.37 2.59
N PRO A 61 -8.03 -22.42 3.43
CA PRO A 61 -8.58 -23.70 3.01
C PRO A 61 -10.05 -23.46 2.69
N LYS A 62 -10.51 -23.85 1.49
CA LYS A 62 -11.95 -23.91 1.24
C LYS A 62 -12.53 -24.85 2.30
N LYS A 63 -13.48 -24.36 3.11
CA LYS A 63 -14.24 -25.15 4.09
C LYS A 63 -14.57 -26.50 3.43
N PRO A 64 -14.17 -27.64 4.02
CA PRO A 64 -14.56 -28.93 3.46
C PRO A 64 -16.09 -28.96 3.41
N LYS A 65 -16.67 -29.15 2.22
CA LYS A 65 -18.10 -29.43 2.08
C LYS A 65 -18.32 -30.78 2.78
N LYS A 66 -19.12 -30.80 3.85
CA LYS A 66 -19.65 -32.06 4.40
C LYS A 66 -20.37 -32.77 3.25
N LYS A 67 -19.93 -33.98 2.91
CA LYS A 67 -20.78 -34.91 2.17
C LYS A 67 -21.69 -35.54 3.23
N ASP A 68 -23.00 -35.38 3.05
CA ASP A 68 -24.03 -36.21 3.66
C ASP A 68 -24.07 -37.55 2.91
#